data_AF-A0A0A2EWI3-F1
#
_entry.id   AF-A0A0A2EWI3-F1
#
_cell.length_a   1.000
_cell.length_b   1.000
_cell.length_c   1.000
_cell.angle_alpha   90.00
_cell.angle_beta   90.00
_cell.angle_gamma   90.00
#
_symmetry.space_group_name_H-M   'P 1'
#
loop_
_entity.id
_entity.type
_entity.pdbx_description
1 polymer ?
#
loop_
_entity_poly.entity_id
_entity_poly.type
_entity_poly.pdbx_seq_one_letter_code
_entity_poly.pdbx_strand_id
1 'polypeptide(L)'
;MKLRLLLLLLLTVTFTFSLGAQKLSKLPKTEREKKIMEIAKEVYKRDKFKAFYREYGEPKIVERAATQDYDNPDTPSYGVRKGEILYSVYFFYDMTKERMEEDFAAKVVISDKTGLALYITLGNMYIYPINPHKPRE
;
A
#
# COMPACT_ATOMS: atom_id res chain seq x y z
N MET A 1 -0.88 43.18 17.83
CA MET A 1 -0.27 41.82 17.84
C MET A 1 -1.23 40.75 17.30
N LYS A 2 -1.92 41.00 16.17
CA LYS A 2 -2.96 40.07 15.64
C LYS A 2 -2.86 39.77 14.14
N LEU A 3 -2.12 40.55 13.36
CA LEU A 3 -1.95 40.29 11.92
C LEU A 3 -0.64 39.54 11.59
N ARG A 4 0.43 39.78 12.36
CA ARG A 4 1.73 39.10 12.18
C ARG A 4 1.72 37.62 12.59
N LEU A 5 0.85 37.23 13.53
CA LEU A 5 0.69 35.83 13.92
C LEU A 5 -0.10 35.02 12.87
N LEU A 6 -1.01 35.67 12.13
CA LEU A 6 -1.81 35.03 11.09
C LEU A 6 -0.98 34.71 9.83
N LEU A 7 -0.01 35.56 9.50
CA LEU A 7 0.93 35.34 8.39
C LEU A 7 1.94 34.21 8.66
N LEU A 8 2.28 33.94 9.92
CA LEU A 8 3.14 32.81 10.30
C LEU A 8 2.39 31.46 10.29
N LEU A 9 1.06 31.47 10.40
CA LEU A 9 0.22 30.26 10.31
C LEU A 9 -0.01 29.82 8.85
N LEU A 10 0.17 30.71 7.87
CA LEU A 10 0.04 30.38 6.44
C LEU A 10 1.28 29.67 5.87
N LEU A 11 2.39 29.61 6.60
CA LEU A 11 3.64 29.02 6.11
C LEU A 11 3.78 27.52 6.41
N THR A 12 2.84 26.93 7.16
CA THR A 12 2.88 25.51 7.49
C THR A 12 1.91 24.73 6.63
N VAL A 13 2.47 23.81 5.84
CA VAL A 13 1.82 22.68 5.14
C VAL A 13 1.26 22.98 3.74
N THR A 14 2.11 23.50 2.85
CA THR A 14 2.08 23.07 1.44
C THR A 14 3.37 22.37 1.07
N PHE A 15 3.85 21.46 1.93
CA PHE A 15 4.68 20.37 1.43
C PHE A 15 3.73 19.34 0.81
N THR A 16 3.14 19.69 -0.32
CA THR A 16 2.62 18.67 -1.21
C THR A 16 3.85 17.94 -1.72
N PHE A 17 4.25 16.86 -1.03
CA PHE A 17 5.02 15.83 -1.70
C PHE A 17 4.17 15.47 -2.92
N SER A 18 4.54 15.98 -4.10
CA SER A 18 4.22 15.25 -5.31
C SER A 18 4.98 13.95 -5.11
N LEU A 19 4.28 12.92 -4.62
CA LEU A 19 4.74 11.55 -4.65
C LEU A 19 4.80 11.19 -6.13
N GLY A 20 5.81 11.75 -6.82
CA GLY A 20 6.22 11.29 -8.12
C GLY A 20 6.47 9.80 -7.98
N ALA A 21 5.96 9.03 -8.92
CA ALA A 21 6.16 7.59 -8.99
C ALA A 21 7.64 7.26 -8.68
N GLN A 22 7.89 6.63 -7.53
CA GLN A 22 9.24 6.26 -7.13
C GLN A 22 9.43 4.77 -7.39
N LYS A 23 10.37 4.44 -8.28
CA LYS A 23 10.73 3.05 -8.52
C LYS A 23 11.46 2.48 -7.29
N LEU A 24 10.77 1.67 -6.49
CA LEU A 24 11.23 1.20 -5.19
C LEU A 24 12.53 0.40 -5.28
N SER A 25 12.70 -0.42 -6.33
CA SER A 25 13.89 -1.24 -6.59
C SER A 25 15.17 -0.43 -6.79
N LYS A 26 15.08 0.88 -7.04
CA LYS A 26 16.24 1.79 -7.08
C LYS A 26 16.77 2.16 -5.69
N LEU A 27 16.00 1.93 -4.64
CA LEU A 27 16.43 2.18 -3.26
C LEU A 27 17.31 1.04 -2.75
N PRO A 28 18.28 1.33 -1.86
CA PRO A 28 18.99 0.32 -1.09
C PRO A 28 18.01 -0.61 -0.37
N LYS A 29 18.36 -1.89 -0.22
CA LYS A 29 17.44 -2.93 0.29
C LYS A 29 16.75 -2.51 1.60
N THR A 30 17.51 -2.06 2.59
CA THR A 30 16.97 -1.65 3.90
C THR A 30 16.00 -0.47 3.80
N GLU A 31 16.32 0.53 2.97
CA GLU A 31 15.46 1.69 2.75
C GLU A 31 14.19 1.30 1.98
N ARG A 32 14.35 0.43 0.97
CA ARG A 32 13.24 -0.13 0.19
C ARG A 32 12.26 -0.88 1.07
N GLU A 33 12.73 -1.80 1.90
CA GLU A 33 11.89 -2.59 2.81
C GLU A 33 11.19 -1.71 3.83
N LYS A 34 11.88 -0.71 4.38
CA LYS A 34 11.27 0.30 5.25
C LYS A 34 10.15 1.04 4.54
N LYS A 35 10.37 1.48 3.30
CA LYS A 35 9.36 2.22 2.52
C LYS A 35 8.14 1.36 2.16
N ILE A 36 8.38 0.12 1.74
CA ILE A 36 7.32 -0.87 1.48
C ILE A 36 6.47 -1.09 2.74
N MET A 37 7.12 -1.25 3.89
CA MET A 37 6.43 -1.46 5.17
C MET A 37 5.61 -0.25 5.61
N GLU A 38 6.15 0.97 5.44
CA GLU A 38 5.45 2.23 5.71
C GLU A 38 4.16 2.32 4.88
N ILE A 39 4.25 2.17 3.56
CA ILE A 39 3.09 2.21 2.65
C ILE A 39 2.05 1.17 3.04
N ALA A 40 2.48 -0.07 3.31
CA ALA A 40 1.57 -1.15 3.67
C ALA A 40 0.86 -0.90 5.01
N LYS A 41 1.59 -0.40 6.02
CA LYS A 41 1.01 -0.06 7.33
C LYS A 41 0.04 1.11 7.24
N GLU A 42 0.37 2.14 6.48
CA GLU A 42 -0.54 3.28 6.23
C GLU A 42 -1.85 2.82 5.59
N VAL A 43 -1.78 1.92 4.61
CA VAL A 43 -2.98 1.33 3.99
C VAL A 43 -3.77 0.49 5.00
N TYR A 44 -3.13 -0.43 5.71
CA TYR A 44 -3.81 -1.37 6.60
C TYR A 44 -4.43 -0.67 7.82
N LYS A 45 -3.85 0.44 8.29
CA LYS A 45 -4.36 1.24 9.41
C LYS A 45 -5.52 2.18 9.04
N ARG A 46 -5.95 2.25 7.79
CA ARG A 46 -7.11 3.06 7.40
C ARG A 46 -8.36 2.59 8.15
N ASP A 47 -9.20 3.53 8.57
CA ASP A 47 -10.43 3.26 9.34
C ASP A 47 -11.34 2.20 8.71
N LYS A 48 -11.39 2.16 7.37
CA LYS A 48 -12.16 1.17 6.60
C LYS A 48 -11.76 -0.28 6.92
N PHE A 49 -10.51 -0.52 7.32
CA PHE A 49 -9.96 -1.87 7.55
C PHE A 49 -9.73 -2.17 9.04
N LYS A 50 -10.11 -1.27 9.96
CA LYS A 50 -9.83 -1.38 11.40
C LYS A 50 -10.30 -2.70 12.02
N ALA A 51 -11.41 -3.27 11.53
CA ALA A 51 -11.94 -4.54 12.04
C ALA A 51 -10.97 -5.72 11.81
N PHE A 52 -10.13 -5.63 10.78
CA PHE A 52 -9.14 -6.64 10.43
C PHE A 52 -7.76 -6.32 10.99
N TYR A 53 -7.52 -5.13 11.56
CA TYR A 53 -6.21 -4.75 12.05
C TYR A 53 -5.77 -5.64 13.21
N ARG A 54 -4.58 -6.26 13.09
CA ARG A 54 -3.95 -7.07 14.13
C ARG A 54 -2.48 -6.68 14.25
N GLU A 55 -2.04 -6.49 15.50
CA GLU A 55 -0.62 -6.39 15.82
C GLU A 55 -0.14 -7.77 16.28
N TYR A 56 0.18 -8.62 15.31
CA TYR A 56 0.64 -9.98 15.56
C TYR A 56 1.76 -10.39 14.62
N GLY A 57 2.86 -10.87 15.22
CA GLY A 57 4.06 -11.28 14.51
C GLY A 57 4.73 -10.16 13.72
N GLU A 58 5.75 -10.53 12.96
CA GLU A 58 6.38 -9.61 12.02
C GLU A 58 5.71 -9.73 10.64
N PRO A 59 5.31 -8.61 10.02
CA PRO A 59 4.78 -8.65 8.67
C PRO A 59 5.84 -9.12 7.67
N LYS A 60 5.44 -9.92 6.67
CA LYS A 60 6.35 -10.50 5.68
C LYS A 60 6.24 -9.77 4.35
N ILE A 61 7.38 -9.38 3.77
CA ILE A 61 7.48 -8.83 2.41
C ILE A 61 7.82 -9.96 1.44
N VAL A 62 7.07 -10.07 0.35
CA VAL A 62 7.33 -11.00 -0.76
C VAL A 62 7.40 -10.20 -2.05
N GLU A 63 8.49 -10.38 -2.81
CA GLU A 63 8.66 -9.83 -4.15
C GLU A 63 8.15 -10.82 -5.19
N ARG A 64 7.42 -10.35 -6.21
CA ARG A 64 6.97 -11.17 -7.33
C ARG A 64 6.97 -10.37 -8.63
N ALA A 65 7.34 -11.01 -9.73
CA ALA A 65 7.10 -10.47 -11.07
C ALA A 65 5.66 -10.76 -11.50
N ALA A 66 5.01 -9.79 -12.16
CA ALA A 66 3.74 -10.00 -12.83
C ALA A 66 3.88 -11.08 -13.93
N THR A 67 3.01 -12.07 -13.94
CA THR A 67 3.09 -13.22 -14.87
C THR A 67 2.41 -12.95 -16.21
N GLN A 68 1.55 -11.93 -16.26
CA GLN A 68 0.75 -11.55 -17.41
C GLN A 68 0.53 -10.04 -17.43
N ASP A 69 0.07 -9.52 -18.57
CA ASP A 69 -0.44 -8.16 -18.66
C ASP A 69 -1.85 -8.10 -18.03
N TYR A 70 -2.07 -7.09 -17.19
CA TYR A 70 -3.36 -6.87 -16.54
C TYR A 70 -4.12 -5.79 -17.31
N ASP A 71 -4.78 -6.18 -18.39
CA ASP A 71 -5.50 -5.25 -19.28
C ASP A 71 -6.98 -5.06 -18.94
N ASN A 72 -7.51 -5.79 -17.94
CA ASN A 72 -8.88 -5.60 -17.50
C ASN A 72 -8.99 -4.38 -16.56
N PRO A 73 -9.69 -3.29 -16.96
CA PRO A 73 -9.84 -2.07 -16.16
C PRO A 73 -10.59 -2.28 -14.84
N ASP A 74 -11.38 -3.35 -14.73
CA ASP A 74 -12.12 -3.68 -13.51
C ASP A 74 -11.23 -4.33 -12.43
N THR A 75 -9.98 -4.66 -12.76
CA THR A 75 -9.05 -5.25 -11.80
C THR A 75 -8.19 -4.19 -11.12
N PRO A 76 -7.90 -4.31 -9.81
CA PRO A 76 -7.03 -3.36 -9.13
C PRO A 76 -5.59 -3.35 -9.66
N SER A 77 -5.19 -4.37 -10.41
CA SER A 77 -3.87 -4.49 -11.04
C SER A 77 -3.84 -3.97 -12.47
N TYR A 78 -4.92 -3.35 -12.97
CA TYR A 78 -4.96 -2.85 -14.35
C TYR A 78 -3.72 -2.03 -14.73
N GLY A 79 -3.23 -2.16 -15.95
CA GLY A 79 -2.05 -1.46 -16.45
C GLY A 79 -0.70 -1.98 -15.93
N VAL A 80 -0.68 -2.94 -14.98
CA VAL A 80 0.55 -3.68 -14.64
C VAL A 80 0.93 -4.56 -15.82
N ARG A 81 2.19 -4.47 -16.23
CA ARG A 81 2.73 -5.25 -17.36
C ARG A 81 3.47 -6.49 -16.90
N LYS A 82 3.46 -7.54 -17.73
CA LYS A 82 4.23 -8.76 -17.51
C LYS A 82 5.69 -8.41 -17.22
N GLY A 83 6.25 -9.02 -16.17
CA GLY A 83 7.61 -8.78 -15.71
C GLY A 83 7.79 -7.58 -14.77
N GLU A 84 6.78 -6.70 -14.62
CA GLU A 84 6.85 -5.64 -13.61
C GLU A 84 6.86 -6.25 -12.20
N ILE A 85 7.69 -5.68 -11.32
CA ILE A 85 7.85 -6.14 -9.94
C ILE A 85 6.70 -5.60 -9.09
N LEU A 86 6.13 -6.47 -8.26
CA LEU A 86 5.14 -6.16 -7.24
C LEU A 86 5.65 -6.68 -5.89
N TYR A 87 5.42 -5.91 -4.84
CA TYR A 87 5.64 -6.35 -3.46
C TYR A 87 4.31 -6.70 -2.82
N SER A 88 4.25 -7.82 -2.12
CA SER A 88 3.11 -8.23 -1.31
C SER A 88 3.53 -8.22 0.16
N VAL A 89 2.85 -7.44 0.98
CA VAL A 89 3.11 -7.33 2.43
C VAL A 89 1.99 -8.03 3.17
N TYR A 90 2.34 -9.09 3.89
CA TYR A 90 1.41 -9.93 4.65
C TYR A 90 1.43 -9.51 6.12
N PHE A 91 0.26 -9.21 6.66
CA PHE A 91 0.02 -8.98 8.08
C PHE A 91 -0.74 -10.19 8.63
N PHE A 92 -0.13 -10.90 9.57
CA PHE A 92 -0.68 -12.13 10.12
C PHE A 92 -1.56 -11.87 11.35
N TYR A 93 -2.28 -12.91 11.76
CA TYR A 93 -3.02 -12.95 13.02
C TYR A 93 -2.69 -14.24 13.78
N ASP A 94 -3.09 -14.28 15.04
CA ASP A 94 -2.94 -15.46 15.87
C ASP A 94 -4.03 -16.49 15.52
N MET A 95 -3.69 -17.45 14.66
CA MET A 95 -4.59 -18.52 14.24
C MET A 95 -5.02 -19.45 15.39
N THR A 96 -4.41 -19.34 16.57
CA THR A 96 -4.85 -20.08 17.76
C THR A 96 -6.00 -19.39 18.51
N LYS A 97 -6.24 -18.10 18.23
CA LYS A 97 -7.25 -17.26 18.93
C LYS A 97 -8.47 -16.95 18.07
N GLU A 98 -8.29 -16.85 16.77
CA GLU A 98 -9.35 -16.58 15.82
C GLU A 98 -9.07 -17.32 14.51
N ARG A 99 -10.05 -17.33 13.60
CA ARG A 99 -9.90 -17.90 12.27
C ARG A 99 -10.49 -16.95 11.24
N MET A 100 -9.73 -16.71 10.18
CA MET A 100 -10.18 -16.04 8.97
C MET A 100 -10.16 -17.05 7.81
N GLU A 101 -10.61 -16.65 6.63
CA GLU A 101 -10.57 -17.53 5.45
C GLU A 101 -9.15 -17.72 4.94
N GLU A 102 -8.32 -16.68 5.05
CA GLU A 102 -6.90 -16.70 4.75
C GLU A 102 -6.06 -16.92 6.02
N ASP A 103 -4.79 -17.29 5.83
CA ASP A 103 -3.78 -17.41 6.90
C ASP A 103 -3.16 -16.05 7.31
N PHE A 104 -3.64 -14.96 6.71
CA PHE A 104 -3.27 -13.58 7.02
C PHE A 104 -4.51 -12.73 7.31
N ALA A 105 -4.33 -11.67 8.10
CA ALA A 105 -5.38 -10.69 8.38
C ALA A 105 -5.50 -9.65 7.27
N ALA A 106 -4.38 -9.30 6.65
CA ALA A 106 -4.35 -8.50 5.43
C ALA A 106 -3.11 -8.78 4.58
N LYS A 107 -3.26 -8.56 3.27
CA LYS A 107 -2.18 -8.54 2.28
C LYS A 107 -2.28 -7.27 1.45
N VAL A 108 -1.27 -6.41 1.50
CA VAL A 108 -1.20 -5.19 0.67
C VAL A 108 -0.28 -5.44 -0.52
N VAL A 109 -0.74 -5.11 -1.73
CA VAL A 109 0.06 -5.23 -2.96
C VAL A 109 0.50 -3.84 -3.43
N ILE A 110 1.80 -3.68 -3.67
CA ILE A 110 2.45 -2.42 -4.00
C ILE A 110 3.21 -2.58 -5.31
N SER A 111 3.09 -1.60 -6.21
CA SER A 111 3.85 -1.57 -7.46
C SER A 111 5.27 -1.08 -7.21
N ASP A 112 6.28 -1.83 -7.65
CA ASP A 112 7.67 -1.37 -7.63
C ASP A 112 7.84 -0.09 -8.43
N LYS A 113 7.24 -0.04 -9.61
CA LYS A 113 7.39 1.05 -10.59
C LYS A 113 6.91 2.40 -10.06
N THR A 114 5.80 2.41 -9.32
CA THR A 114 5.18 3.66 -8.86
C THR A 114 5.36 3.91 -7.37
N GLY A 115 5.68 2.89 -6.58
CA GLY A 115 5.69 2.99 -5.12
C GLY A 115 4.28 3.15 -4.53
N LEU A 116 3.22 2.88 -5.30
CA LEU A 116 1.84 3.00 -4.86
C LEU A 116 1.26 1.63 -4.51
N ALA A 117 0.48 1.58 -3.43
CA ALA A 117 -0.38 0.44 -3.14
C ALA A 117 -1.50 0.35 -4.19
N LEU A 118 -1.64 -0.82 -4.79
CA LEU A 118 -2.66 -1.12 -5.79
C LEU A 118 -3.97 -1.54 -5.10
N TYR A 119 -3.87 -2.49 -4.18
CA TYR A 119 -5.01 -3.03 -3.43
C TYR A 119 -4.60 -3.66 -2.10
N ILE A 120 -5.59 -3.91 -1.26
CA ILE A 120 -5.49 -4.75 -0.06
C ILE A 120 -6.47 -5.92 -0.19
N THR A 121 -6.02 -7.12 0.15
CA THR A 121 -6.88 -8.29 0.39
C THR A 121 -6.99 -8.47 1.89
N LEU A 122 -8.20 -8.58 2.43
CA LEU A 122 -8.44 -8.83 3.85
C LEU A 122 -8.53 -10.34 4.11
N GLY A 123 -8.40 -10.75 5.37
CA GLY A 123 -8.42 -12.17 5.74
C GLY A 123 -9.73 -12.90 5.43
N ASN A 124 -10.81 -12.18 5.11
CA ASN A 124 -12.07 -12.72 4.62
C ASN A 124 -12.18 -12.69 3.08
N MET A 125 -11.05 -12.68 2.37
CA MET A 125 -10.91 -12.65 0.90
C MET A 125 -11.41 -11.39 0.17
N TYR A 126 -12.04 -10.43 0.85
CA TYR A 126 -12.46 -9.19 0.17
C TYR A 126 -11.26 -8.37 -0.29
N ILE A 127 -11.32 -7.93 -1.55
CA ILE A 127 -10.29 -7.12 -2.20
C ILE A 127 -10.77 -5.68 -2.35
N TYR A 128 -9.96 -4.73 -1.90
CA TYR A 128 -10.24 -3.30 -2.04
C TYR A 128 -9.13 -2.60 -2.84
N PRO A 129 -9.46 -1.98 -3.98
CA PRO A 129 -8.55 -1.06 -4.65
C PRO A 129 -8.19 0.10 -3.73
N ILE A 130 -6.92 0.51 -3.74
CA ILE A 130 -6.40 1.60 -2.91
C ILE A 130 -6.23 2.88 -3.72
N ASN A 131 -5.64 2.75 -4.91
CA ASN A 131 -5.51 3.81 -5.89
C ASN A 131 -6.21 3.34 -7.17
N PRO A 132 -7.55 3.45 -7.25
CA PRO A 132 -8.27 3.10 -8.47
C PRO A 132 -7.72 3.95 -9.62
N HIS A 133 -7.50 3.31 -10.76
CA HIS A 133 -7.00 3.99 -11.95
C HIS A 133 -7.87 5.19 -12.26
N LYS A 134 -7.27 6.38 -12.36
CA LYS A 134 -7.94 7.47 -13.07
C LYS A 134 -7.96 7.08 -14.55
N PRO A 135 -9.10 7.18 -15.25
CA PRO A 135 -9.13 6.98 -16.70
C PRO A 135 -8.08 7.90 -17.33
N ARG A 136 -7.33 7.38 -18.32
CA ARG A 136 -6.45 8.22 -19.13
C ARG A 136 -7.36 9.14 -19.94
N GLU A 137 -7.22 10.45 -19.73
CA GLU A 137 -7.79 11.49 -20.59
C GLU A 137 -7.25 11.38 -22.02
#